data_AF-A0A5C8JEF1-F1
#
_entry.id   AF-A0A5C8JEF1-F1
#
_cell.length_a   1.000
_cell.length_b   1.000
_cell.length_c   1.000
_cell.angle_alpha   90.00
_cell.angle_beta   90.00
_cell.angle_gamma   90.00
#
_symmetry.space_group_name_H-M   'P 1'
#
loop_
_entity.id
_entity.type
_entity.pdbx_description
1 polymer ?
#
loop_
_entity_poly.entity_id
_entity_poly.type
_entity_poly.pdbx_seq_one_letter_code
_entity_poly.pdbx_strand_id
1 'polypeptide(L)'
;MMSAPLAGFEERRLAELKEYVAARARRRPRPRLLLAAAAAVTMMTAGGVAVMTAGGGDPAYAVTMGSDGVVDVVVRDFRDTGGLTEQLHELGVPAIVDYVPYGMMCREPRAQVVEQVPPGLYHAPTTIPGEREGWQMRIDTKRFEPGQTFVWTMTVNPRGASSTSTILMRDPVAPCELVPDDRRVELDPGKPATGKGGPLEGVRVEGRTVAELDRELWKHGLPVMVNVIRPDPDAPEGFVVYAYEQSAYEADYVVWAADVVRHGDEQVIRLLVTEKRYPENPVRR
;
A
#
# COMPACT_ATOMS: atom_id res chain seq x y z
N MET A 1 -2.28 -44.51 38.58
CA MET A 1 -3.31 -43.53 39.01
C MET A 1 -2.82 -42.13 38.65
N MET A 2 -3.76 -41.26 38.28
CA MET A 2 -3.66 -39.80 38.03
C MET A 2 -3.39 -39.36 36.57
N SER A 3 -4.49 -39.17 35.83
CA SER A 3 -4.60 -38.17 34.75
C SER A 3 -5.94 -37.45 34.89
N ALA A 4 -5.91 -36.19 35.34
CA ALA A 4 -6.85 -35.08 35.06
C ALA A 4 -6.48 -33.92 36.02
N PRO A 5 -6.13 -32.71 35.52
CA PRO A 5 -7.18 -31.70 35.33
C PRO A 5 -6.85 -30.65 34.23
N LEU A 6 -7.40 -30.81 33.02
CA LEU A 6 -7.44 -29.71 32.02
C LEU A 6 -8.87 -29.43 31.52
N ALA A 7 -9.72 -30.47 31.46
CA ALA A 7 -11.12 -30.34 31.03
C ALA A 7 -11.93 -29.32 31.86
N GLY A 8 -11.70 -29.25 33.18
CA GLY A 8 -12.47 -28.36 34.05
C GLY A 8 -12.10 -26.88 33.98
N PHE A 9 -11.01 -26.49 33.30
CA PHE A 9 -10.64 -25.08 33.13
C PHE A 9 -11.29 -24.47 31.89
N GLU A 10 -11.30 -25.21 30.78
CA GLU A 10 -11.91 -24.79 29.53
C GLU A 10 -13.42 -24.65 29.66
N GLU A 11 -14.09 -25.59 30.34
CA GLU A 11 -15.53 -25.51 30.58
C GLU A 11 -15.92 -24.28 31.42
N ARG A 12 -15.10 -23.91 32.42
CA ARG A 12 -15.31 -22.70 33.21
C ARG A 12 -15.14 -21.42 32.39
N ARG A 13 -14.09 -21.36 31.56
CA ARG A 13 -13.88 -20.23 30.64
C ARG A 13 -15.01 -20.09 29.62
N LEU A 14 -15.51 -21.21 29.11
CA LEU A 14 -16.60 -21.22 28.15
C LEU A 14 -17.92 -20.78 28.79
N ALA A 15 -18.19 -21.17 30.03
CA ALA A 15 -19.36 -20.72 30.78
C ALA A 15 -19.31 -19.20 31.04
N GLU A 16 -18.16 -18.69 31.49
CA GLU A 16 -17.93 -17.26 31.75
C GLU A 16 -18.08 -16.41 30.46
N LEU A 17 -17.55 -16.90 29.34
CA LEU A 17 -17.67 -16.23 28.04
C LEU A 17 -19.12 -16.21 27.54
N LYS A 18 -19.85 -17.33 27.67
CA LYS A 18 -21.27 -17.41 27.30
C LYS A 18 -22.12 -16.47 28.14
N GLU A 19 -21.83 -16.35 29.43
CA GLU A 19 -22.53 -15.43 30.33
C GLU A 19 -22.26 -13.97 29.96
N TYR A 20 -21.00 -13.62 29.65
CA TYR A 20 -20.63 -12.27 29.22
C TYR A 20 -21.29 -11.88 27.89
N VAL A 21 -21.33 -12.79 26.90
CA VAL A 21 -22.00 -12.57 25.61
C VAL A 21 -23.51 -12.43 25.80
N ALA A 22 -24.13 -13.27 26.63
CA ALA A 22 -25.57 -13.17 26.93
C ALA A 22 -25.92 -11.85 27.64
N ALA A 23 -25.08 -11.38 28.56
CA ALA A 23 -25.24 -10.09 29.23
C ALA A 23 -25.14 -8.91 28.24
N ARG A 24 -24.24 -9.00 27.25
CA ARG A 24 -24.09 -7.97 26.20
C ARG A 24 -25.26 -7.98 25.20
N ALA A 25 -25.79 -9.15 24.85
CA ALA A 25 -26.96 -9.27 23.98
C ALA A 25 -28.24 -8.69 24.62
N ARG A 26 -28.37 -8.77 25.94
CA ARG A 26 -29.50 -8.18 26.71
C ARG A 26 -29.39 -6.66 26.89
N ARG A 27 -28.24 -6.05 26.61
CA ARG A 27 -28.00 -4.59 26.72
C ARG A 27 -28.25 -3.82 25.41
N ARG A 28 -28.83 -4.43 24.38
CA ARG A 28 -29.33 -3.67 23.22
C ARG A 28 -30.51 -2.80 23.67
N PRO A 29 -30.43 -1.47 23.58
CA PRO A 29 -31.60 -0.62 23.83
C PRO A 29 -32.65 -0.91 22.75
N ARG A 30 -33.86 -1.31 23.17
CA ARG A 30 -35.01 -1.40 22.27
C ARG A 30 -35.35 0.01 21.77
N PRO A 31 -35.57 0.24 20.47
CA PRO A 31 -36.02 1.54 19.99
C PRO A 31 -37.49 1.72 20.44
N ARG A 32 -37.71 2.60 21.42
CA ARG A 32 -39.05 3.08 21.74
C ARG A 32 -39.36 4.21 20.77
N LEU A 33 -40.25 3.93 19.81
CA LEU A 33 -40.97 4.93 19.03
C LEU A 33 -41.66 5.91 19.99
N LEU A 34 -41.21 7.16 20.02
CA LEU A 34 -41.96 8.28 20.56
C LEU A 34 -41.81 9.47 19.61
N LEU A 35 -42.91 9.83 18.96
CA LEU A 35 -43.13 11.16 18.41
C LEU A 35 -43.09 12.19 19.55
N ALA A 36 -42.23 13.21 19.44
CA ALA A 36 -42.48 14.55 19.98
C ALA A 36 -41.43 15.54 19.44
N ALA A 37 -41.89 16.75 19.16
CA ALA A 37 -41.21 17.81 18.43
C ALA A 37 -40.22 18.64 19.28
N ALA A 38 -39.33 19.32 18.54
CA ALA A 38 -38.64 20.59 18.84
C ALA A 38 -37.70 20.69 20.06
N ALA A 39 -36.40 20.86 19.79
CA ALA A 39 -35.68 22.14 19.96
C ALA A 39 -34.16 21.91 19.86
N ALA A 40 -33.50 22.76 19.09
CA ALA A 40 -32.06 22.75 18.85
C ALA A 40 -31.25 23.09 20.11
N VAL A 41 -30.14 22.38 20.32
CA VAL A 41 -28.90 22.94 20.86
C VAL A 41 -27.75 22.33 20.08
N THR A 42 -27.05 23.22 19.37
CA THR A 42 -25.78 23.01 18.68
C THR A 42 -24.68 22.64 19.67
N MET A 43 -23.98 21.53 19.41
CA MET A 43 -22.59 21.37 19.81
C MET A 43 -21.80 20.99 18.55
N MET A 44 -20.95 21.93 18.12
CA MET A 44 -19.96 21.72 17.08
C MET A 44 -18.98 20.65 17.52
N THR A 45 -19.07 19.48 16.90
CA THR A 45 -17.94 18.58 16.68
C THR A 45 -17.74 18.55 15.18
N ALA A 46 -16.52 18.85 14.71
CA ALA A 46 -16.16 18.94 13.30
C ALA A 46 -16.81 17.82 12.47
N GLY A 47 -17.80 18.19 11.67
CA GLY A 47 -18.62 17.27 10.89
C GLY A 47 -17.95 16.97 9.57
N GLY A 48 -17.15 15.91 9.52
CA GLY A 48 -16.87 15.20 8.28
C GLY A 48 -18.02 14.23 8.00
N VAL A 49 -18.46 14.14 6.75
CA VAL A 49 -19.38 13.07 6.33
C VAL A 49 -18.55 11.80 6.17
N ALA A 50 -18.65 10.91 7.15
CA ALA A 50 -18.05 9.58 7.08
C ALA A 50 -19.09 8.61 6.49
N VAL A 51 -18.88 8.16 5.25
CA VAL A 51 -19.65 7.04 4.69
C VAL A 51 -18.96 5.75 5.12
N MET A 52 -19.48 5.15 6.20
CA MET A 52 -18.99 3.86 6.72
C MET A 52 -19.84 2.73 6.13
N THR A 53 -19.22 1.80 5.40
CA THR A 53 -19.89 0.57 4.98
C THR A 53 -20.12 -0.33 6.20
N ALA A 54 -21.36 -0.79 6.38
CA ALA A 54 -21.79 -1.51 7.57
C ALA A 54 -21.34 -2.98 7.54
N GLY A 55 -20.22 -3.28 8.20
CA GLY A 55 -19.74 -4.62 8.50
C GLY A 55 -18.83 -4.59 9.73
N GLY A 56 -18.92 -5.55 10.64
CA GLY A 56 -18.23 -5.54 11.94
C GLY A 56 -16.71 -5.76 11.93
N GLY A 57 -16.01 -5.32 10.89
CA GLY A 57 -14.54 -5.27 10.78
C GLY A 57 -14.09 -3.91 10.27
N ASP A 58 -12.78 -3.63 10.31
CA ASP A 58 -12.25 -2.40 9.72
C ASP A 58 -12.57 -2.37 8.21
N PRO A 59 -13.06 -1.25 7.66
CA PRO A 59 -13.50 -1.20 6.28
C PRO A 59 -12.32 -1.34 5.31
N ALA A 60 -12.58 -1.95 4.15
CA ALA A 60 -11.60 -2.13 3.06
C ALA A 60 -10.94 -0.80 2.66
N TYR A 61 -11.71 0.28 2.71
CA TYR A 61 -11.24 1.64 2.53
C TYR A 61 -12.18 2.60 3.29
N ALA A 62 -11.71 3.82 3.52
CA ALA A 62 -12.49 4.92 4.03
C ALA A 62 -12.17 6.18 3.22
N VAL A 63 -13.21 6.89 2.79
CA VAL A 63 -13.09 8.15 2.07
C VAL A 63 -13.83 9.23 2.87
N THR A 64 -13.14 10.30 3.22
CA THR A 64 -13.71 11.38 4.04
C THR A 64 -13.45 12.73 3.38
N MET A 65 -14.51 13.52 3.19
CA MET A 65 -14.39 14.90 2.73
C MET A 65 -14.19 15.85 3.92
N GLY A 66 -13.08 16.58 3.91
CA GLY A 66 -12.83 17.70 4.80
C GLY A 66 -13.63 18.94 4.41
N SER A 67 -13.87 19.85 5.37
CA SER A 67 -14.55 21.13 5.11
C SER A 67 -13.79 22.05 4.16
N ASP A 68 -12.49 21.80 3.97
CA ASP A 68 -11.60 22.49 3.05
C ASP A 68 -11.74 21.99 1.59
N GLY A 69 -12.52 20.94 1.33
CA GLY A 69 -12.68 20.33 0.01
C GLY A 69 -11.59 19.29 -0.32
N VAL A 70 -10.75 18.95 0.66
CA VAL A 70 -9.76 17.88 0.54
C VAL A 70 -10.40 16.56 0.95
N VAL A 71 -10.25 15.56 0.10
CA VAL A 71 -10.66 14.18 0.35
C VAL A 71 -9.48 13.41 0.91
N ASP A 72 -9.64 12.89 2.13
CA ASP A 72 -8.71 11.94 2.74
C ASP A 72 -9.16 10.52 2.38
N VAL A 73 -8.25 9.74 1.80
CA VAL A 73 -8.49 8.35 1.40
C VAL A 73 -7.59 7.44 2.20
N VAL A 74 -8.17 6.40 2.77
CA VAL A 74 -7.48 5.32 3.49
C VAL A 74 -7.86 4.00 2.83
N VAL A 75 -6.90 3.19 2.43
CA VAL A 75 -7.13 1.86 1.83
C VAL A 75 -6.38 0.80 2.61
N ARG A 76 -7.09 -0.25 3.01
CA ARG A 76 -6.58 -1.42 3.74
C ARG A 76 -6.79 -2.73 3.00
N ASP A 77 -7.73 -2.76 2.06
CA ASP A 77 -7.96 -3.87 1.13
C ASP A 77 -8.14 -3.30 -0.29
N PHE A 78 -7.26 -3.72 -1.19
CA PHE A 78 -7.10 -3.16 -2.54
C PHE A 78 -8.05 -3.78 -3.57
N ARG A 79 -8.91 -4.71 -3.17
CA ARG A 79 -9.71 -5.51 -4.12
C ARG A 79 -11.02 -4.84 -4.54
N ASP A 80 -11.57 -3.94 -3.73
CA ASP A 80 -12.81 -3.22 -4.05
C ASP A 80 -12.53 -1.84 -4.67
N THR A 81 -11.90 -1.85 -5.85
CA THR A 81 -11.58 -0.59 -6.56
C THR A 81 -12.81 0.05 -7.20
N GLY A 82 -13.83 -0.75 -7.52
CA GLY A 82 -15.11 -0.27 -8.03
C GLY A 82 -15.86 0.59 -7.01
N GLY A 83 -16.04 0.08 -5.78
CA GLY A 83 -16.69 0.85 -4.72
C GLY A 83 -15.89 2.08 -4.30
N LEU A 84 -14.56 2.00 -4.31
CA LEU A 84 -13.70 3.16 -4.06
C LEU A 84 -13.85 4.23 -5.15
N THR A 85 -13.91 3.84 -6.42
CA THR A 85 -14.15 4.75 -7.55
C THR A 85 -15.50 5.47 -7.39
N GLU A 86 -16.56 4.73 -7.08
CA GLU A 86 -17.90 5.28 -6.88
C GLU A 86 -17.93 6.28 -5.72
N GLN A 87 -17.31 5.95 -4.57
CA GLN A 87 -17.27 6.88 -3.42
C GLN A 87 -16.47 8.15 -3.70
N LEU A 88 -15.36 8.04 -4.45
CA LEU A 88 -14.59 9.23 -4.88
C LEU A 88 -15.44 10.13 -5.79
N HIS A 89 -16.21 9.54 -6.71
CA HIS A 89 -17.15 10.26 -7.58
C HIS A 89 -18.27 10.95 -6.80
N GLU A 90 -18.86 10.28 -5.81
CA GLU A 90 -19.90 10.86 -4.94
C GLU A 90 -19.40 12.10 -4.19
N LEU A 91 -18.10 12.15 -3.91
CA LEU A 91 -17.43 13.27 -3.25
C LEU A 91 -16.86 14.30 -4.24
N GLY A 92 -17.12 14.16 -5.54
CA GLY A 92 -16.73 15.13 -6.55
C GLY A 92 -15.28 15.03 -7.01
N VAL A 93 -14.58 13.92 -6.73
CA VAL A 93 -13.27 13.63 -7.31
C VAL A 93 -13.50 12.94 -8.66
N PRO A 94 -13.04 13.47 -9.81
CA PRO A 94 -13.07 12.74 -11.07
C PRO A 94 -11.95 11.68 -11.04
N ALA A 95 -12.27 10.42 -10.77
CA ALA A 95 -11.26 9.39 -10.52
C ALA A 95 -11.62 8.03 -11.14
N ILE A 96 -10.62 7.28 -11.53
CA ILE A 96 -10.77 5.86 -11.89
C ILE A 96 -9.76 5.09 -11.07
N VAL A 97 -10.23 4.11 -10.28
CA VAL A 97 -9.36 3.22 -9.53
C VAL A 97 -9.36 1.83 -10.17
N ASP A 98 -8.20 1.40 -10.62
CA ASP A 98 -8.01 0.12 -11.29
C ASP A 98 -7.28 -0.88 -10.40
N TYR A 99 -7.80 -2.10 -10.35
CA TYR A 99 -7.07 -3.25 -9.81
C TYR A 99 -6.34 -3.96 -10.94
N VAL A 100 -5.03 -4.13 -10.78
CA VAL A 100 -4.17 -4.83 -11.73
C VAL A 100 -3.53 -6.03 -11.05
N PRO A 101 -3.70 -7.25 -11.57
CA PRO A 101 -3.00 -8.43 -11.04
C PRO A 101 -1.48 -8.29 -11.12
N TYR A 102 -0.77 -8.94 -10.20
CA TYR A 102 0.70 -8.99 -10.23
C TYR A 102 1.26 -9.47 -11.58
N GLY A 103 2.26 -8.78 -12.09
CA GLY A 103 2.89 -9.06 -13.40
C GLY A 103 2.10 -8.54 -14.61
N MET A 104 0.99 -7.82 -14.39
CA MET A 104 0.20 -7.16 -15.42
C MET A 104 0.27 -5.64 -15.28
N MET A 105 -0.16 -4.94 -16.32
CA MET A 105 -0.41 -3.50 -16.34
C MET A 105 -1.67 -3.21 -17.17
N CYS A 106 -2.23 -2.01 -17.02
CA CYS A 106 -3.18 -1.52 -18.01
C CYS A 106 -2.43 -1.13 -19.28
N ARG A 107 -2.96 -1.48 -20.45
CA ARG A 107 -2.41 -1.06 -21.75
C ARG A 107 -2.40 0.46 -21.84
N GLU A 108 -1.22 1.03 -22.07
CA GLU A 108 -1.03 2.47 -22.28
C GLU A 108 -0.77 2.80 -23.77
N PRO A 109 -1.09 4.03 -24.23
CA PRO A 109 -1.74 5.11 -23.49
C PRO A 109 -3.26 4.91 -23.36
N ARG A 110 -3.83 5.17 -22.18
CA ARG A 110 -5.29 5.17 -21.95
C ARG A 110 -5.96 6.51 -22.24
N ALA A 111 -5.17 7.58 -22.17
CA ALA A 111 -5.55 8.95 -22.45
C ALA A 111 -4.29 9.82 -22.56
N GLN A 112 -4.47 11.11 -22.85
CA GLN A 112 -3.37 12.07 -22.78
C GLN A 112 -2.99 12.34 -21.32
N VAL A 113 -1.73 12.08 -20.95
CA VAL A 113 -1.20 12.37 -19.62
C VAL A 113 -1.07 13.89 -19.42
N VAL A 114 -1.46 14.38 -18.26
CA VAL A 114 -1.20 15.76 -17.83
C VAL A 114 0.20 15.81 -17.20
N GLU A 115 1.16 16.35 -17.94
CA GLU A 115 2.57 16.39 -17.51
C GLU A 115 2.78 17.31 -16.29
N GLN A 116 2.07 18.44 -16.25
CA GLN A 116 2.16 19.41 -15.16
C GLN A 116 0.96 19.25 -14.23
N VAL A 117 1.09 18.33 -13.28
CA VAL A 117 0.10 18.16 -12.22
C VAL A 117 0.09 19.42 -11.34
N PRO A 118 -1.08 20.07 -11.13
CA PRO A 118 -1.18 21.23 -10.26
C PRO A 118 -0.61 20.92 -8.87
N PRO A 119 0.29 21.76 -8.32
CA PRO A 119 0.84 21.53 -6.99
C PRO A 119 -0.26 21.37 -5.96
N GLY A 120 -0.17 20.36 -5.10
CA GLY A 120 -1.17 20.09 -4.06
C GLY A 120 -2.49 19.50 -4.54
N LEU A 121 -2.64 19.15 -5.83
CA LEU A 121 -3.82 18.39 -6.31
C LEU A 121 -3.97 17.08 -5.56
N TYR A 122 -2.88 16.32 -5.43
CA TYR A 122 -2.81 15.14 -4.60
C TYR A 122 -1.39 14.94 -4.10
N HIS A 123 -1.26 14.13 -3.05
CA HIS A 123 0.03 13.56 -2.65
C HIS A 123 0.10 12.11 -3.12
N ALA A 124 1.30 11.66 -3.47
CA ALA A 124 1.52 10.25 -3.75
C ALA A 124 1.01 9.41 -2.55
N PRO A 125 0.39 8.25 -2.82
CA PRO A 125 0.01 7.32 -1.76
C PRO A 125 1.19 7.06 -0.80
N THR A 126 0.93 7.06 0.51
CA THR A 126 1.92 6.74 1.54
C THR A 126 1.42 5.63 2.45
N THR A 127 2.33 4.86 3.05
CA THR A 127 1.96 3.85 4.04
C THR A 127 1.38 4.52 5.30
N ILE A 128 0.31 3.94 5.84
CA ILE A 128 -0.27 4.40 7.11
C ILE A 128 0.71 4.10 8.24
N PRO A 129 1.07 5.09 9.09
CA PRO A 129 1.98 4.87 10.20
C PRO A 129 1.52 3.72 11.11
N GLY A 130 2.36 2.68 11.25
CA GLY A 130 2.07 1.51 12.07
C GLY A 130 1.31 0.39 11.37
N GLU A 131 0.89 0.56 10.11
CA GLU A 131 0.29 -0.49 9.29
C GLU A 131 1.29 -0.97 8.22
N ARG A 132 1.33 -2.28 7.93
CA ARG A 132 2.26 -2.83 6.92
C ARG A 132 1.77 -2.66 5.48
N GLU A 133 0.45 -2.74 5.29
CA GLU A 133 -0.18 -2.85 3.97
C GLU A 133 -1.22 -1.75 3.74
N GLY A 134 -1.50 -0.91 4.73
CA GLY A 134 -2.45 0.18 4.60
C GLY A 134 -1.83 1.40 3.92
N TRP A 135 -2.60 2.04 3.04
CA TRP A 135 -2.21 3.26 2.33
C TRP A 135 -3.14 4.42 2.67
N GLN A 136 -2.58 5.62 2.64
CA GLN A 136 -3.33 6.86 2.76
C GLN A 136 -2.88 7.88 1.72
N MET A 137 -3.83 8.70 1.26
CA MET A 137 -3.58 9.83 0.38
C MET A 137 -4.57 10.96 0.64
N ARG A 138 -4.25 12.15 0.12
CA ARG A 138 -5.12 13.32 0.15
C ARG A 138 -5.28 13.86 -1.27
N ILE A 139 -6.50 14.24 -1.63
CA ILE A 139 -6.86 14.77 -2.95
C ILE A 139 -7.66 16.07 -2.78
N ASP A 140 -7.19 17.18 -3.35
CA ASP A 140 -7.89 18.47 -3.34
C ASP A 140 -8.82 18.59 -4.56
N THR A 141 -10.12 18.43 -4.34
CA THR A 141 -11.13 18.46 -5.40
C THR A 141 -11.19 19.78 -6.16
N LYS A 142 -10.76 20.88 -5.56
CA LYS A 142 -10.86 22.22 -6.15
C LYS A 142 -9.77 22.51 -7.18
N ARG A 143 -8.78 21.64 -7.29
CA ARG A 143 -7.61 21.84 -8.16
C ARG A 143 -7.70 21.12 -9.51
N PHE A 144 -8.73 20.30 -9.73
CA PHE A 144 -8.97 19.68 -11.02
C PHE A 144 -9.39 20.73 -12.05
N GLU A 145 -8.79 20.69 -13.23
CA GLU A 145 -9.34 21.40 -14.38
C GLU A 145 -10.49 20.58 -14.99
N PRO A 146 -11.47 21.22 -15.65
CA PRO A 146 -12.49 20.50 -16.40
C PRO A 146 -11.89 19.53 -17.41
N GLY A 147 -12.41 18.29 -17.43
CA GLY A 147 -11.93 17.24 -18.34
C GLY A 147 -10.64 16.56 -17.90
N GLN A 148 -10.31 16.60 -16.60
CA GLN A 148 -9.21 15.83 -16.01
C GLN A 148 -9.77 14.71 -15.13
N THR A 149 -9.13 13.54 -15.18
CA THR A 149 -9.44 12.37 -14.37
C THR A 149 -8.17 11.85 -13.68
N PHE A 150 -8.26 11.62 -12.38
CA PHE A 150 -7.23 10.99 -11.57
C PHE A 150 -7.31 9.46 -11.71
N VAL A 151 -6.32 8.86 -12.35
CA VAL A 151 -6.22 7.41 -12.51
C VAL A 151 -5.31 6.85 -11.42
N TRP A 152 -5.84 5.95 -10.60
CA TRP A 152 -5.13 5.30 -9.52
C TRP A 152 -5.09 3.79 -9.73
N THR A 153 -3.92 3.25 -10.00
CA THR A 153 -3.73 1.81 -10.19
C THR A 153 -3.19 1.19 -8.93
N MET A 154 -3.78 0.06 -8.53
CA MET A 154 -3.38 -0.73 -7.38
C MET A 154 -3.05 -2.15 -7.82
N THR A 155 -1.90 -2.66 -7.36
CA THR A 155 -1.47 -4.03 -7.62
C THR A 155 -1.18 -4.71 -6.29
N VAL A 156 -1.88 -5.82 -6.02
CA VAL A 156 -1.56 -6.65 -4.86
C VAL A 156 -0.50 -7.66 -5.29
N ASN A 157 0.64 -7.63 -4.61
CA ASN A 157 1.64 -8.69 -4.75
C ASN A 157 1.20 -9.88 -3.90
N PRO A 158 0.97 -11.08 -4.47
CA PRO A 158 0.55 -12.24 -3.70
C PRO A 158 1.60 -12.71 -2.68
N ARG A 159 2.85 -12.22 -2.77
CA ARG A 159 3.94 -12.57 -1.87
C ARG A 159 4.20 -11.52 -0.78
N GLY A 160 3.73 -10.27 -0.96
CA GLY A 160 4.02 -9.21 0.01
C GLY A 160 3.44 -7.86 -0.38
N ALA A 161 4.22 -6.79 -0.19
CA ALA A 161 3.76 -5.40 -0.31
C ALA A 161 3.02 -5.12 -1.64
N SER A 162 1.84 -4.52 -1.54
CA SER A 162 1.11 -3.96 -2.68
C SER A 162 1.89 -2.80 -3.29
N SER A 163 1.79 -2.64 -4.61
CA SER A 163 2.30 -1.46 -5.30
C SER A 163 1.15 -0.61 -5.82
N THR A 164 1.44 0.66 -6.08
CA THR A 164 0.44 1.58 -6.59
C THR A 164 1.07 2.69 -7.43
N SER A 165 0.30 3.19 -8.41
CA SER A 165 0.70 4.32 -9.24
C SER A 165 -0.47 5.27 -9.45
N THR A 166 -0.16 6.56 -9.59
CA THR A 166 -1.15 7.62 -9.82
C THR A 166 -0.78 8.41 -11.05
N ILE A 167 -1.73 8.66 -11.93
CA ILE A 167 -1.54 9.44 -13.16
C ILE A 167 -2.74 10.38 -13.31
N LEU A 168 -2.47 11.65 -13.62
CA LEU A 168 -3.53 12.57 -14.03
C LEU A 168 -3.66 12.52 -15.55
N MET A 169 -4.85 12.24 -16.06
CA MET A 169 -5.13 12.11 -17.49
C MET A 169 -6.23 13.06 -17.92
N ARG A 170 -6.24 13.44 -19.21
CA ARG A 170 -7.36 14.17 -19.82
C ARG A 170 -8.44 13.22 -20.27
N ASP A 171 -9.68 13.62 -20.11
CA ASP A 171 -10.83 12.85 -20.56
C ASP A 171 -10.93 12.76 -22.09
N PRO A 172 -11.54 11.69 -22.61
CA PRO A 172 -11.97 10.48 -21.89
C PRO A 172 -10.81 9.51 -21.62
N VAL A 173 -10.83 8.85 -20.46
CA VAL A 173 -9.87 7.78 -20.13
C VAL A 173 -10.43 6.42 -20.56
N ALA A 174 -9.68 5.67 -21.36
CA ALA A 174 -10.06 4.33 -21.79
C ALA A 174 -10.07 3.33 -20.59
N PRO A 175 -10.92 2.28 -20.63
CA PRO A 175 -10.91 1.21 -19.63
C PRO A 175 -9.53 0.53 -19.52
N CYS A 176 -9.22 -0.04 -18.35
CA CYS A 176 -8.00 -0.81 -18.17
C CYS A 176 -8.09 -2.15 -18.92
N GLU A 177 -7.37 -2.25 -20.04
CA GLU A 177 -7.13 -3.54 -20.71
C GLU A 177 -5.85 -4.17 -20.13
N LEU A 178 -5.98 -5.31 -19.46
CA LEU A 178 -4.85 -5.98 -18.84
C LEU A 178 -3.91 -6.60 -19.87
N VAL A 179 -2.64 -6.25 -19.78
CA VAL A 179 -1.53 -6.81 -20.56
C VAL A 179 -0.38 -7.19 -19.63
N PRO A 180 0.52 -8.13 -20.00
CA PRO A 180 1.74 -8.37 -19.24
C PRO A 180 2.55 -7.08 -19.06
N ASP A 181 3.10 -6.85 -17.86
CA ASP A 181 4.05 -5.74 -17.64
C ASP A 181 5.48 -6.23 -17.88
N ASP A 182 5.93 -6.12 -19.12
CA ASP A 182 7.28 -6.47 -19.57
C ASP A 182 8.25 -5.28 -19.53
N ARG A 183 7.84 -4.15 -18.94
CA ARG A 183 8.66 -2.94 -18.86
C ARG A 183 9.87 -3.18 -17.97
N ARG A 184 11.03 -2.95 -18.56
CA ARG A 184 12.33 -2.96 -17.89
C ARG A 184 12.57 -1.61 -17.25
N VAL A 185 13.07 -1.62 -16.01
CA VAL A 185 13.50 -0.41 -15.33
C VAL A 185 15.01 -0.34 -15.37
N GLU A 186 15.53 0.73 -15.95
CA GLU A 186 16.92 1.10 -15.79
C GLU A 186 17.11 1.65 -14.38
N LEU A 187 17.98 1.01 -13.61
CA LEU A 187 18.26 1.42 -12.24
C LEU A 187 19.24 2.58 -12.25
N ASP A 188 18.90 3.68 -11.57
CA ASP A 188 19.85 4.76 -11.34
C ASP A 188 21.13 4.23 -10.68
N PRO A 189 22.32 4.70 -11.10
CA PRO A 189 23.57 4.32 -10.46
C PRO A 189 23.57 4.83 -9.01
N GLY A 190 23.64 3.91 -8.06
CA GLY A 190 23.69 4.23 -6.64
C GLY A 190 25.11 4.29 -6.10
N LYS A 191 25.29 4.93 -4.94
CA LYS A 191 26.56 4.85 -4.20
C LYS A 191 26.54 3.57 -3.35
N PRO A 192 27.60 2.74 -3.33
CA PRO A 192 27.61 1.53 -2.52
C PRO A 192 27.32 1.83 -1.04
N ALA A 193 26.27 1.22 -0.50
CA ALA A 193 25.88 1.41 0.90
C ALA A 193 26.93 0.84 1.87
N THR A 194 27.68 -0.16 1.43
CA THR A 194 28.75 -0.82 2.19
C THR A 194 30.10 -0.12 2.08
N GLY A 195 30.20 0.93 1.26
CA GLY A 195 31.40 1.73 1.10
C GLY A 195 31.72 2.55 2.36
N LYS A 196 32.94 3.08 2.42
CA LYS A 196 33.40 3.94 3.53
C LYS A 196 32.46 5.15 3.69
N GLY A 197 31.96 5.37 4.90
CA GLY A 197 30.99 6.42 5.23
C GLY A 197 29.56 6.12 4.79
N GLY A 198 29.29 4.94 4.25
CA GLY A 198 27.95 4.48 3.90
C GLY A 198 27.19 3.90 5.10
N PRO A 199 25.85 3.80 5.02
CA PRO A 199 25.05 3.30 6.12
C PRO A 199 25.37 1.84 6.46
N LEU A 200 25.81 1.03 5.51
CA LEU A 200 26.16 -0.38 5.75
C LEU A 200 27.68 -0.61 5.75
N GLU A 201 28.47 0.39 6.13
CA GLU A 201 29.93 0.29 6.14
C GLU A 201 30.41 -0.94 6.93
N GLY A 202 31.26 -1.76 6.30
CA GLY A 202 31.79 -2.98 6.90
C GLY A 202 30.81 -4.16 6.98
N VAL A 203 29.55 -3.97 6.62
CA VAL A 203 28.56 -5.05 6.56
C VAL A 203 28.72 -5.83 5.25
N ARG A 204 28.97 -7.13 5.36
CA ARG A 204 28.88 -8.03 4.19
C ARG A 204 27.41 -8.24 3.84
N VAL A 205 26.98 -7.73 2.69
CA VAL A 205 25.60 -7.92 2.17
C VAL A 205 25.50 -9.08 1.18
N GLU A 206 26.55 -9.30 0.39
CA GLU A 206 26.54 -10.26 -0.71
C GLU A 206 26.31 -11.69 -0.23
N GLY A 207 25.27 -12.32 -0.78
CA GLY A 207 24.86 -13.68 -0.50
C GLY A 207 24.07 -13.85 0.80
N ARG A 208 23.78 -12.78 1.54
CA ARG A 208 22.90 -12.85 2.72
C ARG A 208 21.44 -12.73 2.33
N THR A 209 20.53 -13.20 3.17
CA THR A 209 19.11 -12.93 2.94
C THR A 209 18.70 -11.55 3.45
N VAL A 210 17.57 -11.03 2.97
CA VAL A 210 16.98 -9.79 3.50
C VAL A 210 16.76 -9.89 5.01
N ALA A 211 16.22 -11.01 5.51
CA ALA A 211 15.99 -11.25 6.93
C ALA A 211 17.29 -11.24 7.76
N GLU A 212 18.38 -11.76 7.21
CA GLU A 212 19.68 -11.73 7.88
C GLU A 212 20.22 -10.29 8.02
N LEU A 213 19.90 -9.43 7.06
CA LEU A 213 20.30 -8.02 7.05
C LEU A 213 19.34 -7.09 7.81
N ASP A 214 18.12 -7.54 8.09
CA ASP A 214 17.05 -6.71 8.65
C ASP A 214 17.52 -5.90 9.87
N ARG A 215 18.18 -6.56 10.84
CA ARG A 215 18.71 -5.88 12.02
C ARG A 215 19.73 -4.78 11.73
N GLU A 216 20.56 -4.93 10.69
CA GLU A 216 21.49 -3.87 10.30
C GLU A 216 20.75 -2.74 9.59
N LEU A 217 19.85 -3.07 8.66
CA LEU A 217 19.05 -2.09 7.93
C LEU A 217 18.25 -1.17 8.86
N TRP A 218 17.62 -1.72 9.89
CA TRP A 218 16.85 -0.95 10.87
C TRP A 218 17.69 0.01 11.72
N LYS A 219 18.98 -0.27 11.96
CA LYS A 219 19.84 0.61 12.79
C LYS A 219 20.09 1.97 12.15
N HIS A 220 20.01 2.05 10.83
CA HIS A 220 20.39 3.27 10.11
C HIS A 220 19.21 4.21 9.86
N GLY A 221 17.98 3.78 10.16
CA GLY A 221 16.78 4.62 10.05
C GLY A 221 16.46 5.12 8.64
N LEU A 222 17.15 4.61 7.61
CA LEU A 222 16.85 4.89 6.21
C LEU A 222 15.78 3.92 5.72
N PRO A 223 14.79 4.37 4.92
CA PRO A 223 13.87 3.47 4.24
C PRO A 223 14.64 2.47 3.36
N VAL A 224 14.13 1.25 3.29
CA VAL A 224 14.70 0.19 2.46
C VAL A 224 13.80 -0.06 1.27
N MET A 225 14.38 -0.03 0.08
CA MET A 225 13.75 -0.43 -1.17
C MET A 225 14.38 -1.75 -1.63
N VAL A 226 13.56 -2.69 -2.09
CA VAL A 226 14.02 -3.96 -2.62
C VAL A 226 13.72 -4.02 -4.11
N ASN A 227 14.74 -4.25 -4.94
CA ASN A 227 14.57 -4.48 -6.36
C ASN A 227 14.97 -5.93 -6.68
N VAL A 228 14.00 -6.71 -7.13
CA VAL A 228 14.24 -8.07 -7.61
C VAL A 228 14.87 -7.98 -9.00
N ILE A 229 16.05 -8.60 -9.14
CA ILE A 229 16.73 -8.78 -10.41
C ILE A 229 16.51 -10.20 -10.91
N ARG A 230 16.31 -10.35 -12.22
CA ARG A 230 16.11 -11.63 -12.90
C ARG A 230 17.02 -11.77 -14.11
N PRO A 231 17.38 -13.00 -14.53
CA PRO A 231 18.10 -13.20 -15.78
C PRO A 231 17.37 -12.54 -16.93
N ASP A 232 18.10 -11.79 -17.75
CA ASP A 232 17.55 -11.14 -18.92
C ASP A 232 17.37 -12.19 -20.04
N PRO A 233 16.13 -12.45 -20.50
CA PRO A 233 15.93 -13.40 -21.60
C PRO A 233 16.59 -12.95 -22.91
N ASP A 234 16.82 -11.64 -23.07
CA ASP A 234 17.43 -11.05 -24.26
C ASP A 234 18.96 -10.85 -24.11
N ALA A 235 19.50 -11.04 -22.91
CA ALA A 235 20.93 -10.96 -22.62
C ALA A 235 21.33 -12.09 -21.64
N PRO A 236 21.84 -13.24 -22.11
CA PRO A 236 22.08 -14.42 -21.27
C PRO A 236 22.98 -14.21 -20.04
N GLU A 237 23.86 -13.20 -20.08
CA GLU A 237 24.75 -12.80 -18.97
C GLU A 237 24.24 -11.55 -18.22
N GLY A 238 23.10 -11.00 -18.63
CA GLY A 238 22.47 -9.82 -18.08
C GLY A 238 21.42 -10.16 -17.03
N PHE A 239 21.18 -9.19 -16.15
CA PHE A 239 20.05 -9.20 -15.24
C PHE A 239 19.25 -7.91 -15.42
N VAL A 240 17.93 -8.00 -15.29
CA VAL A 240 16.98 -6.89 -15.43
C VAL A 240 16.11 -6.78 -14.19
N VAL A 241 15.65 -5.56 -13.91
CA VAL A 241 14.57 -5.29 -12.96
C VAL A 241 13.32 -4.94 -13.76
N TYR A 242 12.20 -5.57 -13.42
CA TYR A 242 10.90 -5.24 -14.00
C TYR A 242 10.15 -4.23 -13.13
N ALA A 243 9.36 -3.35 -13.75
CA ALA A 243 8.64 -2.27 -13.06
C ALA A 243 7.70 -2.78 -11.96
N TYR A 244 7.06 -3.94 -12.16
CA TYR A 244 6.12 -4.52 -11.21
C TYR A 244 6.78 -5.21 -10.00
N GLU A 245 8.10 -5.40 -9.99
CA GLU A 245 8.82 -6.12 -8.92
C GLU A 245 9.54 -5.19 -7.94
N GLN A 246 9.33 -3.89 -8.07
CA GLN A 246 9.87 -2.92 -7.12
C GLN A 246 9.13 -3.05 -5.78
N SER A 247 9.89 -3.22 -4.70
CA SER A 247 9.44 -3.23 -3.30
C SER A 247 8.82 -4.54 -2.78
N ALA A 248 9.01 -5.66 -3.45
CA ALA A 248 8.70 -6.98 -2.87
C ALA A 248 9.72 -7.30 -1.75
N TYR A 249 9.41 -6.90 -0.52
CA TYR A 249 10.20 -7.28 0.65
C TYR A 249 9.89 -8.73 1.01
N GLU A 250 10.75 -9.66 0.58
CA GLU A 250 10.71 -11.06 0.99
C GLU A 250 11.93 -11.40 1.85
N ALA A 251 11.67 -12.03 2.99
CA ALA A 251 12.65 -12.33 4.02
C ALA A 251 13.79 -13.24 3.53
N ASP A 252 13.51 -14.14 2.60
CA ASP A 252 14.41 -15.19 2.10
C ASP A 252 15.16 -14.80 0.82
N TYR A 253 14.84 -13.66 0.20
CA TYR A 253 15.54 -13.19 -0.99
C TYR A 253 17.02 -12.93 -0.72
N VAL A 254 17.87 -13.34 -1.67
CA VAL A 254 19.33 -13.24 -1.56
C VAL A 254 19.78 -11.87 -2.06
N VAL A 255 20.49 -11.15 -1.21
CA VAL A 255 21.00 -9.80 -1.46
C VAL A 255 22.38 -9.88 -2.12
N TRP A 256 22.55 -9.16 -3.22
CA TRP A 256 23.77 -9.16 -4.03
C TRP A 256 24.52 -7.83 -4.00
N ALA A 257 23.77 -6.74 -3.89
CA ALA A 257 24.30 -5.40 -3.73
C ALA A 257 23.35 -4.58 -2.85
N ALA A 258 23.92 -3.56 -2.22
CA ALA A 258 23.17 -2.55 -1.49
C ALA A 258 23.74 -1.19 -1.86
N ASP A 259 22.88 -0.30 -2.33
CA ASP A 259 23.22 1.06 -2.73
C ASP A 259 22.43 2.08 -1.92
N VAL A 260 22.96 3.29 -1.79
CA VAL A 260 22.19 4.47 -1.41
C VAL A 260 21.80 5.21 -2.66
N VAL A 261 20.49 5.39 -2.85
CA VAL A 261 19.89 6.14 -3.96
C VAL A 261 18.94 7.22 -3.44
N ARG A 262 18.61 8.18 -4.30
CA ARG A 262 17.53 9.12 -4.02
C ARG A 262 16.23 8.58 -4.56
N HIS A 263 15.18 8.65 -3.75
CA HIS A 263 13.81 8.39 -4.18
C HIS A 263 12.97 9.62 -3.81
N GLY A 264 12.69 10.46 -4.82
CA GLY A 264 12.18 11.81 -4.58
C GLY A 264 13.16 12.65 -3.74
N ASP A 265 12.68 13.17 -2.62
CA ASP A 265 13.46 14.00 -1.70
C ASP A 265 14.18 13.20 -0.60
N GLU A 266 13.95 11.88 -0.53
CA GLU A 266 14.52 11.00 0.50
C GLU A 266 15.71 10.19 -0.02
N GLN A 267 16.61 9.83 0.90
CA GLN A 267 17.63 8.81 0.64
C GLN A 267 17.11 7.45 1.11
N VAL A 268 17.28 6.44 0.28
CA VAL A 268 16.84 5.07 0.58
C VAL A 268 17.99 4.10 0.36
N ILE A 269 18.02 3.02 1.14
CA ILE A 269 18.90 1.88 0.90
C ILE A 269 18.19 0.97 -0.10
N ARG A 270 18.73 0.87 -1.32
CA ARG A 270 18.25 -0.07 -2.34
C ARG A 270 19.00 -1.38 -2.25
N LEU A 271 18.29 -2.47 -2.06
CA LEU A 271 18.81 -3.84 -2.13
C LEU A 271 18.53 -4.42 -3.51
N LEU A 272 19.56 -4.94 -4.18
CA LEU A 272 19.41 -5.74 -5.39
C LEU A 272 19.41 -7.21 -5.00
N VAL A 273 18.30 -7.89 -5.29
CA VAL A 273 18.05 -9.24 -4.75
C VAL A 273 17.59 -10.23 -5.79
N THR A 274 17.79 -11.51 -5.54
CA THR A 274 17.19 -12.60 -6.33
C THR A 274 16.41 -13.55 -5.45
N GLU A 275 15.40 -14.20 -6.03
CA GLU A 275 14.59 -15.22 -5.32
C GLU A 275 15.40 -16.47 -5.00
N LYS A 276 16.36 -16.82 -5.88
CA LYS A 276 17.23 -17.99 -5.72
C LYS A 276 18.68 -17.57 -5.60
N ARG A 277 19.47 -18.35 -4.87
CA ARG A 277 20.92 -18.17 -4.81
C ARG A 277 21.55 -18.55 -6.14
N TYR A 278 22.45 -17.70 -6.63
CA TYR A 278 23.29 -17.96 -7.80
C TYR A 278 24.71 -18.31 -7.36
N PRO A 279 25.51 -19.02 -8.19
CA PRO A 279 26.90 -19.32 -7.88
C PRO A 279 27.79 -18.07 -7.80
N GLU A 280 27.46 -17.04 -8.58
CA GLU A 280 28.22 -15.81 -8.73
C GLU A 280 27.32 -14.59 -8.54
N ASN A 281 27.93 -13.43 -8.25
CA ASN A 281 27.21 -12.19 -8.03
C ASN A 281 26.66 -11.64 -9.36
N PRO A 282 25.33 -11.62 -9.57
CA PRO A 282 24.70 -11.19 -10.82
C PRO A 282 24.83 -9.68 -11.09
N VAL A 283 25.24 -8.90 -10.09
CA VAL A 283 25.43 -7.44 -10.20
C VAL A 283 26.86 -7.10 -10.63
N ARG A 284 27.82 -8.00 -10.42
CA ARG A 284 29.21 -7.79 -10.82
C ARG A 284 29.41 -8.38 -12.22
N ARG A 285 29.55 -7.51 -13.22
CA ARG A 285 30.11 -7.85 -14.53
C ARG A 285 31.62 -7.71 -14.49
#